data_AF-A0A3D2MBC0-F1
#
_entry.id   AF-A0A3D2MBC0-F1
#
_cell.length_a   1.000
_cell.length_b   1.000
_cell.length_c   1.000
_cell.angle_alpha   90.00
_cell.angle_beta   90.00
_cell.angle_gamma   90.00
#
_symmetry.space_group_name_H-M   'P 1'
#
loop_
_entity.id
_entity.type
_entity.pdbx_description
1 polymer ?
#
loop_
_entity_poly.entity_id
_entity_poly.type
_entity_poly.pdbx_seq_one_letter_code
_entity_poly.pdbx_strand_id
1 'polypeptide(L)'
;MEKLVVEIKNNNYKKVIKKTRKILNICDKENKKLEIINKGKLITKEDNIELYNIMHAINIKDKSKRYSFIYDTVCDYIDKKYLECNYCDFKDDVCVFFRNHPKIMHKDGCCYSDARGGLCENLKNHRCQIKSISCKLYSCEYLRNKKVYFKIKDIPLLKYFFNLKQKYILKYSFFKPKSYVMYKLMEN
;
A
#
# COMPACT_ATOMS: atom_id res chain seq x y z
N MET A 1 25.59 -6.39 -14.46
CA MET A 1 24.30 -5.72 -14.76
C MET A 1 24.57 -4.23 -14.89
N GLU A 2 24.24 -3.63 -16.04
CA GLU A 2 24.39 -2.19 -16.27
C GLU A 2 23.52 -1.36 -15.32
N LYS A 3 23.89 -0.10 -15.13
CA LYS A 3 23.21 0.82 -14.22
C LYS A 3 22.55 1.96 -14.98
N LEU A 4 21.31 2.27 -14.63
CA LEU A 4 20.66 3.54 -14.95
C LEU A 4 20.81 4.46 -13.73
N VAL A 5 21.60 5.52 -13.87
CA VAL A 5 21.82 6.48 -12.79
C VAL A 5 20.87 7.68 -12.97
N VAL A 6 20.11 8.00 -11.93
CA VAL A 6 19.23 9.16 -11.88
C VAL A 6 19.70 10.09 -10.79
N GLU A 7 20.26 11.24 -11.19
CA GLU A 7 20.67 12.28 -10.26
C GLU A 7 19.51 13.23 -9.92
N ILE A 8 19.28 13.43 -8.61
CA ILE A 8 18.36 14.42 -8.10
C ILE A 8 19.10 15.75 -7.99
N LYS A 9 18.62 16.75 -8.74
CA LYS A 9 19.06 18.14 -8.61
C LYS A 9 18.07 18.94 -7.77
N ASN A 10 18.59 19.82 -6.93
CA ASN A 10 17.81 20.75 -6.09
C ASN A 10 16.72 20.07 -5.24
N ASN A 11 16.99 18.86 -4.75
CA ASN A 11 16.05 18.04 -3.97
C ASN A 11 14.67 17.83 -4.63
N ASN A 12 14.58 17.88 -5.97
CA ASN A 12 13.30 17.76 -6.68
C ASN A 12 12.89 16.29 -6.92
N TYR A 13 12.73 15.53 -5.84
CA TYR A 13 12.39 14.10 -5.88
C TYR A 13 11.03 13.83 -6.54
N LYS A 14 10.08 14.78 -6.45
CA LYS A 14 8.75 14.67 -7.09
C LYS A 14 8.85 14.47 -8.60
N LYS A 15 9.86 15.04 -9.27
CA LYS A 15 10.10 14.82 -10.71
C LYS A 15 10.49 13.37 -11.00
N VAL A 16 11.30 12.74 -10.15
CA VAL A 16 11.71 11.34 -10.28
C VAL A 16 10.51 10.42 -10.09
N ILE A 17 9.72 10.65 -9.04
CA ILE A 17 8.50 9.88 -8.76
C ILE A 17 7.51 9.95 -9.94
N LYS A 18 7.30 11.12 -10.53
CA LYS A 18 6.43 11.27 -11.70
C LYS A 18 6.91 10.47 -12.91
N LYS A 19 8.22 10.20 -13.00
CA LYS A 19 8.86 9.42 -14.08
C LYS A 19 9.02 7.93 -13.76
N THR A 20 8.61 7.46 -12.58
CA THR A 20 8.81 6.07 -12.12
C THR A 20 8.41 5.03 -13.16
N ARG A 21 7.24 5.17 -13.80
CA ARG A 21 6.79 4.20 -14.82
C ARG A 21 7.71 4.17 -16.06
N LYS A 22 8.22 5.33 -16.49
CA LYS A 22 9.18 5.40 -17.60
C LYS A 22 10.51 4.76 -17.22
N ILE A 23 11.01 5.04 -16.01
CA ILE A 23 12.26 4.49 -15.49
C ILE A 23 12.16 2.97 -15.35
N LEU A 24 11.05 2.47 -14.80
CA LEU A 24 10.75 1.04 -14.68
C LEU A 24 10.82 0.35 -16.06
N ASN A 25 10.15 0.89 -17.07
CA ASN A 25 10.14 0.31 -18.41
C ASN A 25 11.54 0.23 -19.03
N ILE A 26 12.39 1.25 -18.84
CA ILE A 26 13.78 1.24 -19.30
C ILE A 26 14.57 0.15 -18.56
N CYS A 27 14.47 0.12 -17.23
CA CYS A 27 15.20 -0.85 -16.40
C CYS A 27 14.80 -2.30 -16.67
N ASP A 28 13.54 -2.56 -16.98
CA ASP A 28 13.05 -3.90 -17.32
C ASP A 28 13.46 -4.27 -18.76
N LYS A 29 13.33 -3.37 -19.73
CA LYS A 29 13.69 -3.62 -21.14
C LYS A 29 15.20 -3.85 -21.33
N GLU A 30 16.02 -3.04 -20.67
CA GLU A 30 17.48 -3.06 -20.83
C GLU A 30 18.18 -3.89 -19.74
N ASN A 31 17.40 -4.56 -18.87
CA ASN A 31 17.90 -5.31 -17.73
C ASN A 31 18.90 -4.49 -16.86
N LYS A 32 18.57 -3.23 -16.59
CA LYS A 32 19.41 -2.29 -15.82
C LYS A 32 19.02 -2.22 -14.36
N LYS A 33 20.00 -2.00 -13.49
CA LYS A 33 19.79 -1.61 -12.09
C LYS A 33 19.58 -0.10 -12.02
N LEU A 34 18.57 0.36 -11.29
CA LEU A 34 18.38 1.77 -10.99
C LEU A 34 19.23 2.16 -9.77
N GLU A 35 19.97 3.26 -9.91
CA GLU A 35 20.60 3.98 -8.80
C GLU A 35 20.09 5.42 -8.80
N ILE A 36 19.49 5.85 -7.69
CA ILE A 36 19.07 7.23 -7.50
C ILE A 36 20.10 7.91 -6.60
N ILE A 37 20.74 8.96 -7.10
CA ILE A 37 21.80 9.67 -6.37
C ILE A 37 21.43 11.12 -6.08
N ASN A 38 21.97 11.68 -5.00
CA ASN A 38 21.89 13.10 -4.65
C ASN A 38 23.29 13.57 -4.24
N LYS A 39 23.81 14.61 -4.93
CA LYS A 39 25.18 15.11 -4.72
C LYS A 39 26.24 14.00 -4.74
N GLY A 40 26.15 13.10 -5.73
CA GLY A 40 27.06 11.97 -5.89
C GLY A 40 26.86 10.78 -4.93
N LYS A 41 25.96 10.87 -3.95
CA LYS A 41 25.69 9.79 -2.97
C LYS A 41 24.41 9.05 -3.30
N LEU A 42 24.41 7.72 -3.15
CA LEU A 42 23.20 6.89 -3.31
C LEU A 42 22.16 7.23 -2.25
N ILE A 43 20.90 7.37 -2.65
CA ILE A 43 19.78 7.59 -1.74
C ILE A 43 19.58 6.37 -0.82
N THR A 44 19.51 6.65 0.48
CA THR A 44 19.21 5.69 1.54
C THR A 44 17.76 5.83 2.03
N LYS A 45 17.35 4.97 2.98
CA LYS A 45 16.01 5.06 3.60
C LYS A 45 15.87 6.34 4.41
N GLU A 46 16.95 6.75 5.07
CA GLU A 46 17.07 7.91 5.94
C GLU A 46 16.96 9.21 5.15
N ASP A 47 17.52 9.23 3.93
CA ASP A 47 17.42 10.39 3.03
C ASP A 47 16.00 10.58 2.52
N ASN A 48 15.40 9.50 1.99
CA ASN A 48 14.06 9.52 1.41
C ASN A 48 13.49 8.11 1.24
N ILE A 49 12.70 7.67 2.22
CA ILE A 49 12.09 6.33 2.23
C ILE A 49 11.22 6.03 0.98
N GLU A 50 10.54 7.03 0.43
CA GLU A 50 9.67 6.86 -0.74
C GLU A 50 10.48 6.56 -2.00
N LEU A 51 11.53 7.36 -2.26
CA LEU A 51 12.45 7.12 -3.36
C LEU A 51 13.24 5.83 -3.19
N TYR A 52 13.69 5.54 -1.96
CA TYR A 52 14.38 4.29 -1.66
C TYR A 52 13.50 3.10 -2.02
N ASN A 53 12.23 3.08 -1.58
CA ASN A 53 11.32 1.99 -1.86
C ASN A 53 11.02 1.84 -3.36
N ILE A 54 10.90 2.97 -4.10
CA ILE A 54 10.75 2.95 -5.56
C ILE A 54 11.99 2.33 -6.22
N MET A 55 13.18 2.78 -5.83
CA MET A 55 14.45 2.27 -6.34
C MET A 55 14.58 0.77 -6.07
N HIS A 56 14.31 0.36 -4.83
CA HIS A 56 14.36 -1.04 -4.42
C HIS A 56 13.38 -1.90 -5.22
N ALA A 57 12.12 -1.47 -5.36
CA ALA A 57 11.12 -2.20 -6.15
C ALA A 57 11.53 -2.36 -7.63
N ILE A 58 12.07 -1.32 -8.27
CA ILE A 58 12.56 -1.41 -9.67
C ILE A 58 13.71 -2.42 -9.78
N ASN A 59 14.56 -2.51 -8.76
CA ASN A 59 15.70 -3.41 -8.73
C ASN A 59 15.35 -4.88 -8.46
N ILE A 60 14.15 -5.18 -7.94
CA ILE A 60 13.66 -6.55 -7.85
C ILE A 60 13.22 -6.99 -9.26
N LYS A 61 13.95 -7.92 -9.86
CA LYS A 61 13.71 -8.38 -11.25
C LYS A 61 12.55 -9.37 -11.37
N ASP A 62 12.41 -10.24 -10.38
CA ASP A 62 11.29 -11.16 -10.33
C ASP A 62 9.98 -10.39 -10.05
N LYS A 63 9.02 -10.45 -10.97
CA LYS A 63 7.74 -9.71 -10.90
C LYS A 63 6.95 -10.08 -9.64
N SER A 64 6.93 -11.36 -9.26
CA SER A 64 6.21 -11.84 -8.08
C SER A 64 6.81 -11.30 -6.78
N LYS A 65 8.13 -11.39 -6.61
CA LYS A 65 8.87 -10.82 -5.48
C LYS A 65 8.72 -9.30 -5.43
N ARG A 66 8.74 -8.62 -6.59
CA ARG A 66 8.53 -7.17 -6.68
C ARG A 66 7.15 -6.78 -6.16
N TYR A 67 6.10 -7.47 -6.62
CA TYR A 67 4.72 -7.21 -6.19
C TYR A 67 4.53 -7.54 -4.71
N SER A 68 5.13 -8.64 -4.24
CA SER A 68 5.13 -9.03 -2.82
C SER A 68 5.77 -7.95 -1.94
N PHE A 69 6.93 -7.42 -2.34
CA PHE A 69 7.60 -6.31 -1.65
C PHE A 69 6.73 -5.05 -1.59
N ILE A 70 6.15 -4.65 -2.73
CA ILE A 70 5.29 -3.46 -2.80
C ILE A 70 4.07 -3.64 -1.88
N TYR A 71 3.46 -4.82 -1.92
CA TYR A 71 2.29 -5.14 -1.13
C TYR A 71 2.55 -4.98 0.36
N ASP A 72 3.63 -5.58 0.87
CA ASP A 72 3.99 -5.49 2.29
C ASP A 72 4.35 -4.06 2.68
N THR A 73 5.19 -3.41 1.89
CA THR A 73 5.63 -2.03 2.14
C THR A 73 4.46 -1.07 2.25
N VAL A 74 3.45 -1.21 1.38
CA VAL A 74 2.28 -0.32 1.42
C VAL A 74 1.36 -0.67 2.58
N CYS A 75 1.17 -1.95 2.91
CA CYS A 75 0.40 -2.35 4.08
C CYS A 75 1.02 -1.80 5.37
N ASP A 76 2.34 -1.93 5.53
CA ASP A 76 3.06 -1.47 6.72
C ASP A 76 3.03 0.06 6.83
N TYR A 77 3.14 0.77 5.70
CA TYR A 77 2.98 2.22 5.65
C TYR A 77 1.59 2.66 6.15
N ILE A 78 0.53 2.00 5.67
CA ILE A 78 -0.85 2.33 6.07
C ILE A 78 -1.07 1.99 7.54
N ASP A 79 -0.65 0.81 8.00
CA ASP A 79 -0.80 0.38 9.40
C ASP A 79 -0.11 1.35 10.35
N LYS A 80 1.15 1.72 10.04
CA LYS A 80 1.90 2.72 10.82
C LYS A 80 1.12 4.02 10.94
N LYS A 81 0.49 4.50 9.86
CA LYS A 81 -0.33 5.73 9.89
C LYS A 81 -1.59 5.61 10.73
N TYR A 82 -2.24 4.45 10.72
CA TYR A 82 -3.41 4.22 11.58
C TYR A 82 -3.02 4.10 13.06
N LEU A 83 -1.88 3.48 13.37
CA LEU A 83 -1.37 3.33 14.73
C LEU A 83 -0.90 4.68 15.31
N GLU A 84 -0.13 5.46 14.55
CA GLU A 84 0.37 6.78 14.99
C GLU A 84 -0.75 7.74 15.37
N CYS A 85 -1.87 7.69 14.64
CA CYS A 85 -2.96 8.66 14.81
C CYS A 85 -4.16 8.11 15.59
N ASN A 86 -4.17 6.81 15.91
CA ASN A 86 -5.27 6.11 16.59
C ASN A 86 -6.68 6.46 16.02
N TYR A 87 -6.82 6.54 14.69
CA TYR A 87 -8.02 7.11 14.07
C TYR A 87 -9.34 6.41 14.43
N CYS A 88 -9.27 5.10 14.68
CA CYS A 88 -10.43 4.28 15.02
C CYS A 88 -10.71 4.26 16.53
N ASP A 89 -9.73 4.66 17.35
CA ASP A 89 -9.79 4.73 18.82
C ASP A 89 -10.59 3.58 19.44
N PHE A 90 -10.13 2.34 19.31
CA PHE A 90 -10.84 1.16 19.82
C PHE A 90 -10.78 1.08 21.35
N LYS A 91 -11.91 0.69 21.98
CA LYS A 91 -12.06 0.39 23.41
C LYS A 91 -13.05 -0.76 23.54
N ASP A 92 -12.71 -1.79 24.31
CA ASP A 92 -13.51 -3.01 24.49
C ASP A 92 -13.99 -3.63 23.16
N ASP A 93 -13.07 -3.71 22.19
CA ASP A 93 -13.30 -4.20 20.82
C ASP A 93 -14.34 -3.43 19.98
N VAL A 94 -14.74 -2.23 20.43
CA VAL A 94 -15.66 -1.33 19.73
C VAL A 94 -14.91 -0.05 19.31
N CYS A 95 -15.02 0.34 18.04
CA CYS A 95 -14.40 1.57 17.55
C CYS A 95 -15.21 2.82 17.90
N VAL A 96 -14.57 3.99 17.87
CA VAL A 96 -15.18 5.28 18.25
C VAL A 96 -16.48 5.59 17.52
N PHE A 97 -16.62 5.19 16.25
CA PHE A 97 -17.86 5.40 15.51
C PHE A 97 -19.03 4.65 16.17
N PHE A 98 -18.85 3.37 16.49
CA PHE A 98 -19.93 2.55 17.05
C PHE A 98 -20.20 2.81 18.51
N ARG A 99 -19.18 3.22 19.30
CA ARG A 99 -19.42 3.74 20.65
C ARG A 99 -20.33 4.97 20.66
N ASN A 100 -20.25 5.80 19.61
CA ASN A 100 -21.11 6.97 19.47
C ASN A 100 -22.49 6.65 18.84
N HIS A 101 -22.74 5.39 18.44
CA HIS A 101 -23.99 4.97 17.80
C HIS A 101 -24.51 3.66 18.41
N PRO A 102 -24.96 3.66 19.68
CA PRO A 102 -25.27 2.45 20.44
C PRO A 102 -26.38 1.58 19.81
N LYS A 103 -27.31 2.19 19.06
CA LYS A 103 -28.41 1.48 18.38
C LYS A 103 -27.95 0.54 17.26
N ILE A 104 -26.76 0.77 16.72
CA ILE A 104 -26.15 -0.04 15.65
C ILE A 104 -24.76 -0.54 16.07
N MET A 105 -24.52 -0.62 17.38
CA MET A 105 -23.25 -1.03 17.93
C MET A 105 -22.94 -2.47 17.52
N HIS A 106 -21.73 -2.69 17.04
CA HIS A 106 -21.19 -4.01 16.78
C HIS A 106 -19.71 -3.98 17.18
N LYS A 107 -19.22 -5.14 17.61
CA LYS A 107 -17.79 -5.37 17.86
C LYS A 107 -17.07 -5.58 16.52
N ASP A 108 -15.74 -5.62 16.56
CA ASP A 108 -14.91 -6.00 15.40
C ASP A 108 -14.82 -4.97 14.26
N GLY A 109 -15.51 -3.84 14.39
CA GLY A 109 -15.40 -2.69 13.49
C GLY A 109 -15.54 -3.05 12.01
N CYS A 110 -14.62 -2.56 11.18
CA CYS A 110 -14.72 -2.74 9.71
C CYS A 110 -14.49 -4.17 9.21
N CYS A 111 -14.27 -5.14 10.11
CA CYS A 111 -14.23 -6.57 9.76
C CYS A 111 -15.63 -7.19 9.63
N TYR A 112 -16.69 -6.47 10.00
CA TYR A 112 -18.07 -6.85 9.69
C TYR A 112 -18.62 -6.01 8.52
N SER A 113 -19.34 -6.64 7.58
CA SER A 113 -20.00 -5.94 6.49
C SER A 113 -21.10 -6.79 5.85
N ASP A 114 -22.37 -6.38 5.97
CA ASP A 114 -23.50 -7.06 5.31
C ASP A 114 -23.31 -7.15 3.79
N ALA A 115 -22.85 -6.05 3.17
CA ALA A 115 -22.53 -6.00 1.74
C ALA A 115 -21.41 -6.96 1.30
N ARG A 116 -20.71 -7.61 2.24
CA ARG A 116 -19.62 -8.56 2.01
C ARG A 116 -19.87 -9.92 2.68
N GLY A 117 -21.11 -10.20 3.06
CA GLY A 117 -21.50 -11.48 3.65
C GLY A 117 -21.30 -11.59 5.16
N GLY A 118 -21.25 -10.48 5.89
CA GLY A 118 -21.19 -10.46 7.35
C GLY A 118 -19.76 -10.37 7.90
N LEU A 119 -19.48 -11.15 8.95
CA LEU A 119 -18.19 -11.15 9.65
C LEU A 119 -17.08 -11.76 8.77
N CYS A 120 -15.93 -11.08 8.70
CA CYS A 120 -14.78 -11.57 7.96
C CYS A 120 -14.28 -12.92 8.52
N GLU A 121 -14.22 -13.94 7.66
CA GLU A 121 -13.71 -15.29 7.98
C GLU A 121 -12.27 -15.30 8.53
N ASN A 122 -11.49 -14.24 8.25
CA ASN A 122 -10.10 -14.11 8.70
C ASN A 122 -9.97 -13.37 10.04
N LEU A 123 -11.08 -13.01 10.68
CA LEU A 123 -11.08 -12.47 12.04
C LEU A 123 -11.17 -13.64 13.03
N LYS A 124 -10.14 -13.82 13.85
CA LYS A 124 -10.10 -14.83 14.92
C LYS A 124 -9.77 -14.14 16.23
N ASN A 125 -10.53 -14.43 17.28
CA ASN A 125 -10.37 -13.82 18.61
C ASN A 125 -10.23 -12.29 18.54
N HIS A 126 -11.16 -11.63 17.83
CA HIS A 126 -11.17 -10.18 17.61
C HIS A 126 -9.92 -9.60 16.91
N ARG A 127 -9.10 -10.46 16.28
CA ARG A 127 -7.86 -10.06 15.59
C ARG A 127 -7.83 -10.54 14.16
N CYS A 128 -7.46 -9.64 13.25
CA CYS A 128 -7.29 -9.96 11.85
C CYS A 128 -6.06 -10.85 11.65
N GLN A 129 -6.24 -11.99 10.98
CA GLN A 129 -5.18 -12.97 10.74
C GLN A 129 -4.45 -12.74 9.40
N ILE A 130 -4.87 -11.76 8.60
CA ILE A 130 -4.34 -11.53 7.26
C ILE A 130 -3.92 -10.08 7.04
N LYS A 131 -2.88 -9.91 6.23
CA LYS A 131 -2.46 -8.61 5.70
C LYS A 131 -3.21 -8.35 4.39
N SER A 132 -4.45 -7.88 4.44
CA SER A 132 -5.24 -7.53 3.23
C SER A 132 -5.06 -6.05 2.86
N ILE A 133 -4.43 -5.75 1.71
CA ILE A 133 -4.24 -4.36 1.26
C ILE A 133 -5.55 -3.66 0.95
N SER A 134 -6.56 -4.38 0.42
CA SER A 134 -7.87 -3.82 0.16
C SER A 134 -8.55 -3.37 1.45
N CYS A 135 -8.48 -4.20 2.50
CA CYS A 135 -9.00 -3.83 3.82
C CYS A 135 -8.26 -2.62 4.42
N LYS A 136 -6.94 -2.50 4.21
CA LYS A 136 -6.15 -1.36 4.72
C LYS A 136 -6.40 -0.06 3.96
N LEU A 137 -6.65 -0.16 2.65
CA LEU A 137 -7.05 0.98 1.81
C LEU A 137 -8.49 1.44 2.10
N TYR A 138 -9.30 0.61 2.76
CA TYR A 138 -10.65 0.97 3.14
C TYR A 138 -10.63 2.03 4.25
N SER A 139 -11.53 3.00 4.11
CA SER A 139 -11.88 3.94 5.18
C SER A 139 -13.39 4.02 5.23
N CYS A 140 -13.98 3.77 6.40
CA CYS A 140 -15.42 3.90 6.62
C CYS A 140 -15.86 5.37 6.48
N GLU A 141 -17.17 5.60 6.41
CA GLU A 141 -17.73 6.94 6.22
C GLU A 141 -17.27 7.94 7.29
N TYR A 142 -17.25 7.51 8.56
CA TYR A 142 -16.74 8.29 9.68
C TYR A 142 -15.32 8.85 9.42
N LEU A 143 -14.40 7.99 8.95
CA LEU A 143 -13.03 8.40 8.64
C LEU A 143 -12.96 9.27 7.39
N ARG A 144 -13.77 8.96 6.36
CA ARG A 144 -13.83 9.75 5.13
C ARG A 144 -14.30 11.19 5.38
N ASN A 145 -15.29 11.38 6.26
CA ASN A 145 -15.78 12.70 6.66
C ASN A 145 -14.70 13.52 7.37
N LYS A 146 -13.77 12.84 8.06
CA LYS A 146 -12.56 13.43 8.66
C LYS A 146 -11.38 13.58 7.69
N LYS A 147 -11.58 13.32 6.39
CA LYS A 147 -10.54 13.29 5.35
C LYS A 147 -9.40 12.29 5.64
N VAL A 148 -9.68 11.25 6.42
CA VAL A 148 -8.75 10.15 6.71
C VAL A 148 -9.04 9.00 5.75
N TYR A 149 -8.29 8.97 4.64
CA TYR A 149 -8.35 7.88 3.67
C TYR A 149 -7.11 7.81 2.79
N PHE A 150 -6.84 6.62 2.24
CA PHE A 150 -5.73 6.39 1.31
C PHE A 150 -6.26 6.11 -0.10
N LYS A 151 -5.72 6.79 -1.11
CA LYS A 151 -6.03 6.50 -2.51
C LYS A 151 -4.82 5.86 -3.20
N ILE A 152 -5.07 4.87 -4.05
CA ILE A 152 -4.05 4.24 -4.90
C ILE A 152 -3.23 5.28 -5.67
N LYS A 153 -3.88 6.36 -6.16
CA LYS A 153 -3.23 7.42 -6.92
C LYS A 153 -2.29 8.32 -6.11
N ASP A 154 -2.36 8.23 -4.79
CA ASP A 154 -1.55 9.03 -3.85
C ASP A 154 -0.38 8.22 -3.28
N ILE A 155 -0.31 6.90 -3.55
CA ILE A 155 0.77 6.01 -3.13
C ILE A 155 1.60 5.61 -4.36
N PRO A 156 2.82 6.15 -4.57
CA PRO A 156 3.58 5.92 -5.81
C PRO A 156 3.82 4.45 -6.18
N LEU A 157 4.08 3.59 -5.18
CA LEU A 157 4.26 2.16 -5.41
C LEU A 157 3.00 1.52 -6.01
N LEU A 158 1.80 1.90 -5.54
CA LEU A 158 0.56 1.41 -6.14
C LEU A 158 0.22 2.10 -7.47
N LYS A 159 0.54 3.38 -7.58
CA LYS A 159 0.22 4.21 -8.75
C LYS A 159 1.00 3.78 -9.99
N TYR A 160 2.30 3.54 -9.86
CA TYR A 160 3.18 3.42 -11.03
C TYR A 160 3.52 1.99 -11.42
N PHE A 161 3.49 1.04 -10.48
CA PHE A 161 3.86 -0.37 -10.76
C PHE A 161 2.71 -1.23 -11.24
N PHE A 162 1.46 -0.82 -11.01
CA PHE A 162 0.29 -1.60 -11.39
C PHE A 162 -0.50 -0.95 -12.52
N ASN A 163 -1.02 -1.79 -13.42
CA ASN A 163 -2.00 -1.39 -14.43
C ASN A 163 -3.40 -1.18 -13.81
N LEU A 164 -4.37 -0.73 -14.62
CA LEU A 164 -5.73 -0.44 -14.13
C LEU A 164 -6.43 -1.67 -13.55
N LYS A 165 -6.30 -2.83 -14.20
CA LYS A 165 -6.91 -4.09 -13.75
C LYS A 165 -6.29 -4.57 -12.43
N GLN A 166 -4.96 -4.52 -12.31
CA GLN A 166 -4.25 -4.82 -11.07
C GLN A 166 -4.63 -3.86 -9.94
N LYS A 167 -4.80 -2.56 -10.21
CA LYS A 167 -5.29 -1.58 -9.23
C LYS A 167 -6.71 -1.89 -8.76
N TYR A 168 -7.57 -2.38 -9.65
CA TYR A 168 -8.91 -2.84 -9.29
C TYR A 168 -8.83 -4.00 -8.30
N ILE A 169 -8.00 -5.01 -8.59
CA ILE A 169 -7.75 -6.16 -7.71
C ILE A 169 -7.28 -5.69 -6.32
N LEU A 170 -6.28 -4.80 -6.27
CA LEU A 170 -5.75 -4.25 -5.02
C LEU A 170 -6.80 -3.48 -4.22
N LYS A 171 -7.74 -2.80 -4.89
CA LYS A 171 -8.78 -2.00 -4.23
C LYS A 171 -9.93 -2.84 -3.67
N TYR A 172 -10.29 -3.94 -4.33
CA TYR A 172 -11.57 -4.61 -4.08
C TYR A 172 -11.46 -6.07 -3.60
N SER A 173 -10.25 -6.61 -3.40
CA SER A 173 -10.04 -7.95 -2.82
C SER A 173 -10.17 -7.96 -1.29
N PHE A 174 -11.29 -7.43 -0.77
CA PHE A 174 -11.58 -7.41 0.67
C PHE A 174 -11.61 -8.82 1.24
N PHE A 175 -11.13 -8.95 2.48
CA PHE A 175 -11.09 -10.21 3.23
C PHE A 175 -10.28 -11.32 2.56
N LYS A 176 -9.54 -11.03 1.49
CA LYS A 176 -8.68 -12.02 0.83
C LYS A 176 -7.24 -11.94 1.34
N PRO A 177 -6.59 -13.09 1.58
CA PRO A 177 -5.19 -13.13 2.00
C PRO A 177 -4.26 -12.65 0.88
N LYS A 178 -3.04 -12.27 1.27
CA LYS A 178 -2.01 -11.82 0.32
C LYS A 178 -1.77 -12.84 -0.81
N SER A 179 -1.73 -14.13 -0.50
CA SER A 179 -1.52 -15.21 -1.49
C SER A 179 -2.55 -15.17 -2.62
N TYR A 180 -3.83 -15.02 -2.29
CA TYR A 180 -4.91 -14.87 -3.28
C TYR A 180 -4.70 -13.63 -4.15
N VAL A 181 -4.40 -12.49 -3.55
CA VAL A 181 -4.18 -11.24 -4.29
C VAL A 181 -2.97 -11.37 -5.21
N MET A 182 -1.85 -11.95 -4.74
CA MET A 182 -0.66 -12.17 -5.56
C MET A 182 -0.97 -13.04 -6.78
N TYR A 183 -1.69 -14.15 -6.59
CA TYR A 183 -2.14 -15.01 -7.69
C TYR A 183 -2.92 -14.21 -8.74
N LYS A 184 -3.91 -13.41 -8.31
CA LYS A 184 -4.71 -12.56 -9.22
C LYS A 184 -3.92 -11.44 -9.90
N LEU A 185 -2.89 -10.89 -9.26
CA LEU A 185 -2.02 -9.89 -9.90
C LEU A 185 -1.14 -10.49 -11.00
N MET A 186 -0.81 -11.78 -10.92
CA MET A 186 0.03 -12.48 -11.90
C MET A 186 -0.74 -12.96 -13.13
N GLU A 187 -2.06 -13.18 -13.03
CA GLU A 187 -2.95 -13.40 -14.17
C GLU A 187 -3.07 -12.18 -15.12
N ASN A 188 -2.48 -11.03 -14.76
CA ASN A 188 -2.70 -9.70 -15.37
C ASN A 188 -1.44 -8.84 -15.52
#